data_AF-A0AA37BNU2-F1
#
_entry.id   AF-A0AA37BNU2-F1
#
_cell.length_a   1.000
_cell.length_b   1.000
_cell.length_c   1.000
_cell.angle_alpha   90.00
_cell.angle_beta   90.00
_cell.angle_gamma   90.00
#
_symmetry.space_group_name_H-M   'P 1'
#
loop_
_entity.id
_entity.type
_entity.pdbx_description
1 polymer ?
#
loop_
_entity_poly.entity_id
_entity_poly.type
_entity_poly.pdbx_seq_one_letter_code
_entity_poly.pdbx_strand_id
1 'polypeptide(L)'
;MSGDRKTRITITVDPDVVEYAEHLVASGKATSVAAVFNDAIAAKRIADQRALALLREHARRADPERVARMMRHVNRQLVEQGFPAAPGE
;
A
#
# COMPACT_ATOMS: atom_id res chain seq x y z
N MET A 1 -20.63 -1.17 29.03
CA MET A 1 -20.62 -0.33 27.81
C MET A 1 -19.47 0.63 27.92
N SER A 2 -18.26 0.22 27.55
CA SER A 2 -17.11 1.14 27.54
C SER A 2 -17.28 2.07 26.35
N GLY A 3 -17.62 3.32 26.62
CA GLY A 3 -17.71 4.37 25.60
C GLY A 3 -16.39 4.44 24.86
N ASP A 4 -16.43 4.14 23.57
CA ASP A 4 -15.32 4.23 22.63
C ASP A 4 -14.84 5.68 22.56
N ARG A 5 -13.91 6.04 23.45
CA ARG A 5 -13.45 7.42 23.60
C ARG A 5 -12.50 7.72 22.44
N LYS A 6 -13.02 8.39 21.42
CA LYS A 6 -12.22 8.90 20.31
C LYS A 6 -11.05 9.71 20.85
N THR A 7 -9.83 9.33 20.49
CA THR A 7 -8.62 10.07 20.85
C THR A 7 -8.56 11.34 20.01
N ARG A 8 -8.41 12.50 20.67
CA ARG A 8 -8.25 13.77 19.96
C ARG A 8 -6.80 13.90 19.50
N ILE A 9 -6.62 14.00 18.20
CA ILE A 9 -5.33 14.27 17.57
C ILE A 9 -5.40 15.61 16.84
N THR A 10 -4.29 16.33 16.81
CA THR A 10 -4.12 17.54 15.99
C THR A 10 -3.06 17.24 14.95
N ILE A 11 -3.40 17.39 13.69
CA ILE A 11 -2.51 17.16 12.56
C ILE A 11 -2.54 18.38 11.64
N THR A 12 -1.43 18.63 10.95
CA THR A 12 -1.41 19.59 9.84
C THR A 12 -1.66 18.81 8.57
N VAL A 13 -2.56 19.31 7.72
CA VAL A 13 -2.94 18.67 6.46
C VAL A 13 -2.83 19.71 5.36
N ASP A 14 -2.49 19.27 4.16
CA ASP A 14 -2.43 20.13 2.98
C ASP A 14 -3.79 20.83 2.74
N PRO A 15 -3.79 22.13 2.39
CA PRO A 15 -5.01 22.91 2.20
C PRO A 15 -6.00 22.26 1.21
N ASP A 16 -5.49 21.75 0.09
CA ASP A 16 -6.30 21.14 -0.98
C ASP A 16 -7.06 19.90 -0.48
N VAL A 17 -6.47 19.14 0.44
CA VAL A 17 -7.10 17.96 1.04
C VAL A 17 -8.21 18.37 2.00
N VAL A 18 -8.01 19.47 2.74
CA VAL A 18 -9.03 20.02 3.63
C VAL A 18 -10.22 20.54 2.82
N GLU A 19 -9.97 21.31 1.74
CA GLU A 19 -11.01 21.83 0.85
C GLU A 19 -11.84 20.69 0.25
N TYR A 20 -11.19 19.61 -0.20
CA TYR A 20 -11.89 18.44 -0.70
C TYR A 20 -12.75 17.76 0.37
N ALA A 21 -12.24 17.62 1.59
CA ALA A 21 -13.00 17.03 2.69
C ALA A 21 -14.22 17.89 3.08
N GLU A 22 -14.07 19.22 3.07
CA GLU A 22 -15.17 20.16 3.28
C GLU A 22 -16.22 20.07 2.18
N HIS A 23 -15.81 19.97 0.91
CA HIS A 23 -16.72 19.74 -0.21
C HIS A 23 -17.49 18.42 -0.09
N LEU A 24 -16.86 17.35 0.40
CA LEU A 24 -17.55 16.08 0.66
C LEU A 24 -18.60 16.19 1.78
N VAL A 25 -18.35 17.00 2.80
CA VAL A 25 -19.33 17.29 3.84
C VAL A 25 -20.47 18.15 3.29
N ALA A 26 -20.14 19.22 2.55
CA ALA A 26 -21.13 20.13 1.96
C ALA A 26 -22.05 19.42 0.96
N SER A 27 -21.52 18.44 0.21
CA SER A 27 -22.31 17.60 -0.71
C SER A 27 -23.09 16.47 -0.01
N GLY A 28 -23.05 16.39 1.32
CA GLY A 28 -23.75 15.37 2.10
C GLY A 28 -23.17 13.96 1.99
N LYS A 29 -22.00 13.82 1.36
CA LYS A 29 -21.31 12.52 1.21
C LYS A 29 -20.59 12.09 2.48
N ALA A 30 -20.33 13.02 3.40
CA ALA A 30 -19.74 12.74 4.70
C ALA A 30 -20.41 13.56 5.81
N THR A 31 -20.44 13.00 7.03
CA THR A 31 -21.04 13.65 8.20
C THR A 31 -20.13 14.70 8.86
N SER A 32 -18.82 14.61 8.63
CA SER A 32 -17.82 15.55 9.13
C SER A 32 -16.49 15.36 8.41
N VAL A 33 -15.62 16.36 8.47
CA VAL A 33 -14.25 16.28 7.96
C VAL A 33 -13.48 15.11 8.61
N ALA A 34 -13.66 14.91 9.92
CA ALA A 34 -13.06 13.78 10.62
C ALA A 34 -13.56 12.41 10.12
N ALA A 35 -14.82 12.31 9.69
CA ALA A 35 -15.33 11.08 9.08
C ALA A 35 -14.63 10.77 7.76
N VAL A 36 -14.43 11.80 6.90
CA VAL A 36 -13.66 11.65 5.64
C VAL A 36 -12.25 11.12 5.91
N PHE A 37 -11.54 11.70 6.89
CA PHE A 37 -10.19 11.23 7.23
C PHE A 37 -10.18 9.80 7.77
N ASN A 38 -11.13 9.45 8.64
CA ASN A 38 -11.23 8.09 9.17
C ASN A 38 -11.52 7.07 8.07
N ASP A 39 -12.43 7.38 7.15
CA ASP A 39 -12.78 6.52 6.03
C ASP A 39 -11.60 6.35 5.07
N ALA A 40 -10.85 7.42 4.79
CA ALA A 40 -9.64 7.36 3.97
C ALA A 40 -8.56 6.47 4.59
N ILE A 41 -8.32 6.59 5.91
CA ILE A 41 -7.35 5.75 6.63
C ILE A 41 -7.81 4.29 6.65
N ALA A 42 -9.11 4.04 6.88
CA ALA A 42 -9.66 2.69 6.86
C ALA A 42 -9.52 2.04 5.46
N ALA A 43 -9.80 2.80 4.40
CA ALA A 43 -9.64 2.36 3.02
C ALA A 43 -8.16 2.02 2.71
N LYS A 44 -7.22 2.87 3.14
CA LYS A 44 -5.79 2.62 2.99
C LYS A 44 -5.36 1.33 3.70
N ARG A 45 -5.80 1.14 4.95
CA ARG A 45 -5.50 -0.09 5.72
C ARG A 45 -5.99 -1.34 5.00
N ILE A 46 -7.20 -1.31 4.43
CA ILE A 46 -7.75 -2.44 3.68
C ILE A 46 -6.93 -2.70 2.42
N ALA A 47 -6.54 -1.66 1.68
CA ALA A 47 -5.70 -1.78 0.50
C ALA A 47 -4.33 -2.40 0.84
N ASP A 48 -3.67 -1.92 1.90
CA ASP A 48 -2.38 -2.44 2.37
C ASP A 48 -2.48 -3.91 2.78
N GLN A 49 -3.55 -4.28 3.51
CA GLN A 49 -3.79 -5.67 3.89
C GLN A 49 -4.01 -6.57 2.68
N ARG A 50 -4.75 -6.11 1.67
CA ARG A 50 -4.97 -6.85 0.42
C ARG A 50 -3.67 -7.01 -0.37
N ALA A 51 -2.87 -5.96 -0.49
CA ALA A 51 -1.58 -6.02 -1.16
C ALA A 51 -0.64 -7.04 -0.49
N LEU A 52 -0.57 -7.03 0.86
CA LEU A 52 0.21 -8.01 1.60
C LEU A 52 -0.34 -9.44 1.47
N ALA A 53 -1.67 -9.60 1.45
CA ALA A 53 -2.29 -10.91 1.26
C ALA A 53 -1.95 -11.50 -0.11
N LEU A 54 -2.05 -10.69 -1.17
CA LEU A 54 -1.67 -11.08 -2.54
C LEU A 54 -0.18 -11.43 -2.61
N LEU A 55 0.69 -10.59 -2.03
CA LEU A 55 2.13 -10.87 -1.99
C LEU A 55 2.43 -12.21 -1.30
N ARG A 56 1.79 -12.50 -0.16
CA ARG A 56 1.94 -13.78 0.55
C ARG A 56 1.38 -14.97 -0.21
N GLU A 57 0.29 -14.78 -0.96
CA GLU A 57 -0.28 -15.82 -1.82
C GLU A 57 0.66 -16.14 -2.98
N HIS A 58 1.19 -15.11 -3.66
CA HIS A 58 2.18 -15.28 -4.71
C HIS A 58 3.47 -15.92 -4.19
N ALA A 59 3.96 -15.51 -3.02
CA ALA A 59 5.13 -16.12 -2.39
C ALA A 59 4.91 -17.60 -2.06
N ARG A 60 3.72 -17.99 -1.60
CA ARG A 60 3.38 -19.41 -1.34
C ARG A 60 3.29 -20.26 -2.60
N ARG A 61 2.90 -19.67 -3.74
CA ARG A 61 2.85 -20.35 -5.04
C ARG A 61 4.18 -20.29 -5.79
N ALA A 62 5.10 -19.44 -5.39
CA ALA A 62 6.40 -19.34 -6.00
C ALA A 62 7.22 -20.59 -5.66
N ASP A 63 7.69 -21.28 -6.69
CA ASP A 63 8.73 -22.31 -6.56
C ASP A 63 10.08 -21.59 -6.48
N PRO A 64 10.75 -21.57 -5.31
CA PRO A 64 12.01 -20.86 -5.13
C PRO A 64 13.11 -21.35 -6.08
N GLU A 65 13.12 -22.64 -6.40
CA GLU A 65 14.13 -23.21 -7.29
C GLU A 65 13.89 -22.80 -8.74
N ARG A 66 12.62 -22.71 -9.17
CA ARG A 66 12.28 -22.20 -10.51
C ARG A 66 12.71 -20.74 -10.65
N VAL A 67 12.50 -19.92 -9.63
CA VAL A 67 12.95 -18.52 -9.61
C VAL A 67 14.48 -18.45 -9.67
N ALA A 68 15.19 -19.26 -8.89
CA ALA A 68 16.66 -19.32 -8.91
C ALA A 68 17.21 -19.78 -10.28
N ARG A 69 16.56 -20.75 -10.96
CA ARG A 69 16.91 -21.15 -12.33
C ARG A 69 16.69 -20.01 -13.32
N MET A 70 15.56 -19.32 -13.23
CA MET A 70 15.25 -18.16 -14.08
C MET A 70 16.26 -17.03 -13.89
N MET A 71 16.56 -16.66 -12.65
CA MET A 71 17.55 -15.62 -12.33
C MET A 71 18.95 -15.95 -12.84
N ARG A 72 19.39 -17.21 -12.72
CA ARG A 72 20.66 -17.65 -13.31
C ARG A 72 20.68 -17.55 -14.83
N HIS A 73 19.57 -17.87 -15.49
CA HIS A 73 19.45 -17.74 -16.94
C HIS A 73 19.50 -16.27 -17.39
N VAL A 74 18.75 -15.39 -16.71
CA VAL A 74 18.74 -13.95 -16.97
C VAL A 74 20.13 -13.35 -16.72
N ASN A 75 20.79 -13.69 -15.61
CA ASN A 75 22.16 -13.23 -15.35
C ASN A 75 23.15 -13.69 -16.42
N ARG A 76 23.02 -14.91 -16.93
CA ARG A 76 23.84 -15.38 -18.06
C ARG A 76 23.61 -14.52 -19.31
N GLN A 77 22.36 -14.23 -19.65
CA GLN A 77 22.04 -13.37 -20.80
C GLN A 77 22.56 -11.94 -20.64
N LEU A 78 22.49 -11.38 -19.42
CA LEU A 78 23.02 -10.04 -19.12
C LEU A 78 24.54 -9.99 -19.33
N VAL A 79 25.26 -10.99 -18.84
CA VAL A 79 26.72 -11.10 -19.02
C VAL A 79 27.08 -11.29 -20.50
N GLU A 80 26.35 -12.12 -21.23
CA GLU A 80 26.54 -12.33 -22.67
C GLU A 80 26.32 -11.03 -23.47
N GLN A 81 25.46 -10.13 -22.99
CA GLN A 81 25.20 -8.81 -23.58
C GLN A 81 26.13 -7.71 -23.07
N GLY A 82 27.11 -8.04 -22.21
CA GLY A 82 28.11 -7.10 -21.69
C GLY A 82 27.64 -6.27 -20.48
N PHE A 83 26.50 -6.60 -19.89
CA PHE A 83 26.03 -6.01 -18.64
C PHE A 83 26.60 -6.78 -17.43
N PRO A 84 26.93 -6.09 -16.34
CA PRO A 84 27.38 -6.76 -15.12
C PRO A 84 26.27 -7.66 -14.58
N ALA A 85 26.62 -8.88 -14.14
CA ALA A 85 25.68 -9.77 -13.48
C ALA A 85 25.12 -9.09 -12.22
N ALA A 86 23.80 -9.18 -12.00
CA ALA A 86 23.22 -8.72 -10.76
C ALA A 86 23.73 -9.62 -9.61
N PRO A 87 24.19 -9.05 -8.48
CA PRO A 87 24.59 -9.85 -7.33
C PRO A 87 23.36 -10.58 -6.79
N GLY A 88 23.30 -11.88 -7.02
CA GLY A 88 22.42 -12.80 -6.31
C GLY A 88 23.24 -13.46 -5.21
N GLU A 89 22.75 -13.42 -3.97
CA GLU A 89 23.22 -14.28 -2.89
C GLU A 89 23.27 -15.75 -3.30
#